data_AF-A0AA87RE65-F1
#
_entry.id   AF-A0AA87RE65-F1
#
_cell.length_a   1.000
_cell.length_b   1.000
_cell.length_c   1.000
_cell.angle_alpha   90.00
_cell.angle_beta   90.00
_cell.angle_gamma   90.00
#
_symmetry.space_group_name_H-M   'P 1'
#
loop_
_entity.id
_entity.type
_entity.pdbx_description
1 polymer ?
#
loop_
_entity_poly.entity_id
_entity_poly.type
_entity_poly.pdbx_seq_one_letter_code
_entity_poly.pdbx_strand_id
1 'polypeptide(L)'
;MRRFAIRAAAVIAATLVLAGCAGTEQEQRGPEGPNGYSLSATFDDGSMLWWDRSPESGLTDLIVTDSTGFRSGTCLSGEPLYCVAGPSEAQVVLVIAPEGAERAVMSWFGEDVELVRGETSGEGAPPVFGGVMPPPADLEAGYHLEVLDGAGEVVFTS
;
A
#
# COMPACT_ATOMS: atom_id res chain seq x y z
N MET A 1 40.19 34.41 57.14
CA MET A 1 39.50 34.91 58.35
C MET A 1 38.01 34.99 58.05
N ARG A 2 37.19 34.27 58.82
CA ARG A 2 35.72 34.33 58.78
C ARG A 2 35.23 35.71 59.23
N ARG A 3 34.21 36.28 58.58
CA ARG A 3 33.11 36.96 59.28
C ARG A 3 31.77 36.67 58.59
N PHE A 4 30.84 36.26 59.44
CA PHE A 4 29.44 35.90 59.22
C PHE A 4 28.56 37.16 59.22
N ALA A 5 27.41 37.11 58.52
CA ALA A 5 26.07 37.53 58.98
C ALA A 5 25.09 37.43 57.78
N ILE A 6 24.13 36.49 57.70
CA ILE A 6 22.90 36.27 58.50
C ILE A 6 21.71 37.16 58.05
N ARG A 7 20.56 36.48 57.79
CA ARG A 7 19.14 36.93 57.69
C ARG A 7 18.71 37.56 56.37
N ALA A 8 17.52 37.29 55.83
CA ALA A 8 16.38 36.46 56.20
C ALA A 8 15.51 36.23 54.95
N ALA A 9 14.65 35.22 55.03
CA ALA A 9 13.72 34.77 53.99
C ALA A 9 12.65 35.80 53.60
N ALA A 10 12.21 35.74 52.34
CA ALA A 10 10.83 36.05 51.96
C ALA A 10 10.41 35.19 50.76
N VAL A 11 9.42 34.35 51.01
CA VAL A 11 8.68 33.54 50.03
C VAL A 11 7.85 34.45 49.14
N ILE A 12 7.94 34.32 47.82
CA ILE A 12 6.82 34.59 46.91
C ILE A 12 6.77 33.47 45.87
N ALA A 13 5.71 32.67 45.95
CA ALA A 13 5.29 31.76 44.90
C ALA A 13 4.80 32.57 43.69
N ALA A 14 5.29 32.23 42.51
CA ALA A 14 4.60 32.54 41.26
C ALA A 14 4.86 31.37 40.29
N THR A 15 3.90 30.46 40.27
CA THR A 15 3.60 29.52 39.19
C THR A 15 3.74 30.19 37.83
N LEU A 16 4.77 29.81 37.07
CA LEU A 16 4.71 29.88 35.61
C LEU A 16 4.60 28.44 35.13
N VAL A 17 3.35 28.10 34.83
CA VAL A 17 2.96 27.00 33.96
C VAL A 17 3.68 27.23 32.63
N LEU A 18 4.87 26.65 32.47
CA LEU A 18 5.27 26.22 31.14
C LEU A 18 4.42 24.99 30.88
N ALA A 19 3.30 25.24 30.20
CA ALA A 19 2.62 24.25 29.41
C ALA A 19 3.68 23.67 28.46
N GLY A 20 4.40 22.66 28.95
CA GLY A 20 4.83 21.57 28.11
C GLY A 20 3.55 20.95 27.61
N CYS A 21 3.02 21.52 26.52
CA CYS A 21 2.15 20.78 25.65
C CYS A 21 2.96 19.55 25.30
N ALA A 22 2.66 18.46 26.00
CA ALA A 22 2.93 17.13 25.56
C ALA A 22 2.62 17.15 24.07
N GLY A 23 3.66 16.98 23.25
CA GLY A 23 3.48 16.71 21.85
C GLY A 23 2.58 15.50 21.82
N THR A 24 1.30 15.72 21.54
CA THR A 24 0.50 14.70 20.91
C THR A 24 1.25 14.46 19.63
N GLU A 25 2.03 13.38 19.62
CA GLU A 25 2.28 12.61 18.42
C GLU A 25 0.92 12.50 17.76
N GLN A 26 0.65 13.43 16.84
CA GLN A 26 -0.28 13.17 15.77
C GLN A 26 0.38 11.99 15.09
N GLU A 27 0.00 10.76 15.49
CA GLU A 27 0.01 9.63 14.58
C GLU A 27 -0.55 10.22 13.29
N GLN A 28 0.34 10.43 12.31
CA GLN A 28 -0.06 10.80 10.97
C GLN A 28 -1.00 9.68 10.58
N ARG A 29 -2.32 9.92 10.70
CA ARG A 29 -3.30 9.01 10.13
C ARG A 29 -2.91 8.94 8.67
N GLY A 30 -2.51 7.74 8.26
CA GLY A 30 -2.29 7.45 6.86
C GLY A 30 -3.54 7.79 6.04
N PRO A 31 -3.46 7.69 4.70
CA PRO A 31 -4.61 7.96 3.86
C PRO A 31 -5.82 7.12 4.32
N GLU A 32 -7.00 7.74 4.34
CA GLU A 32 -8.25 7.04 4.65
C GLU A 32 -8.81 6.44 3.35
N GLY A 33 -8.96 5.11 3.34
CA GLY A 33 -9.48 4.37 2.20
C GLY A 33 -10.99 4.42 2.08
N PRO A 34 -11.54 3.81 1.02
CA PRO A 34 -12.97 3.51 0.93
C PRO A 34 -13.47 2.76 2.16
N ASN A 35 -14.73 2.97 2.54
CA ASN A 35 -15.34 2.39 3.75
C ASN A 35 -15.05 0.88 3.91
N GLY A 36 -14.31 0.51 4.96
CA GLY A 36 -14.00 -0.89 5.30
C GLY A 36 -12.72 -1.43 4.66
N TYR A 37 -12.13 -0.73 3.70
CA TYR A 37 -10.90 -1.15 3.05
C TYR A 37 -9.68 -0.68 3.84
N SER A 38 -8.66 -1.54 3.90
CA SER A 38 -7.34 -1.21 4.43
C SER A 38 -6.37 -0.89 3.30
N LEU A 39 -5.38 -0.02 3.55
CA LEU A 39 -4.30 0.17 2.58
C LEU A 39 -3.47 -1.12 2.48
N SER A 40 -3.11 -1.49 1.26
CA SER A 40 -2.25 -2.65 0.97
C SER A 40 -0.90 -2.18 0.45
N ALA A 41 -0.89 -1.29 -0.54
CA ALA A 41 0.34 -0.72 -1.09
C ALA A 41 0.14 0.68 -1.70
N THR A 42 1.24 1.40 -1.86
CA THR A 42 1.33 2.66 -2.63
C THR A 42 2.28 2.47 -3.80
N PHE A 43 1.98 3.08 -4.94
CA PHE A 43 2.83 3.07 -6.14
C PHE A 43 3.49 4.44 -6.38
N ASP A 44 4.57 4.45 -7.17
CA ASP A 44 5.37 5.65 -7.45
C ASP A 44 4.58 6.80 -8.10
N ASP A 45 3.52 6.49 -8.84
CA ASP A 45 2.62 7.47 -9.46
C ASP A 45 1.62 8.09 -8.47
N GLY A 46 1.70 7.70 -7.19
CA GLY A 46 0.81 8.14 -6.12
C GLY A 46 -0.50 7.37 -6.07
N SER A 47 -0.70 6.35 -6.90
CA SER A 47 -1.84 5.45 -6.76
C SER A 47 -1.71 4.54 -5.54
N MET A 48 -2.84 4.13 -5.00
CA MET A 48 -2.96 3.37 -3.75
C MET A 48 -3.85 2.16 -3.99
N LEU A 49 -3.37 0.98 -3.59
CA LEU A 49 -4.14 -0.24 -3.56
C LEU A 49 -4.78 -0.42 -2.18
N TRP A 50 -6.09 -0.57 -2.18
CA TRP A 50 -6.92 -0.86 -1.03
C TRP A 50 -7.49 -2.26 -1.13
N TRP A 51 -7.61 -2.95 0.00
CA TRP A 51 -8.22 -4.28 0.08
C TRP A 51 -9.29 -4.39 1.16
N ASP A 52 -10.30 -5.20 0.91
CA ASP A 52 -11.20 -5.72 1.95
C ASP A 52 -11.17 -7.24 1.87
N ARG A 53 -10.68 -7.88 2.94
CA ARG A 53 -10.59 -9.33 3.04
C ARG A 53 -11.85 -9.81 3.76
N SER A 54 -12.75 -10.48 3.05
CA SER A 54 -13.92 -11.12 3.65
C SER A 54 -13.54 -12.53 4.13
N PRO A 55 -13.35 -12.77 5.45
CA PRO A 55 -12.95 -14.07 5.96
C PRO A 55 -14.05 -15.13 5.77
N GLU A 56 -15.30 -14.67 5.65
CA GLU A 56 -16.50 -15.49 5.55
C GLU A 56 -16.70 -16.06 4.14
N SER A 57 -16.37 -15.28 3.11
CA SER A 57 -16.49 -15.71 1.71
C SER A 57 -15.18 -16.25 1.14
N GLY A 58 -14.04 -15.94 1.78
CA GLY A 58 -12.70 -16.23 1.24
C GLY A 58 -12.34 -15.37 0.03
N LEU A 59 -13.17 -14.35 -0.27
CA LEU A 59 -12.92 -13.40 -1.36
C LEU A 59 -12.28 -12.14 -0.79
N THR A 60 -11.38 -11.55 -1.58
CA THR A 60 -10.82 -10.23 -1.31
C THR A 60 -11.23 -9.27 -2.41
N ASP A 61 -11.75 -8.12 -2.01
CA ASP A 61 -12.02 -7.00 -2.90
C ASP A 61 -10.78 -6.12 -3.03
N LEU A 62 -10.37 -5.81 -4.25
CA LEU A 62 -9.26 -4.90 -4.54
C LEU A 62 -9.76 -3.61 -5.17
N ILE A 63 -9.28 -2.47 -4.71
CA ILE A 63 -9.56 -1.15 -5.29
C ILE A 63 -8.25 -0.40 -5.48
N VAL A 64 -7.98 0.07 -6.69
CA VAL A 64 -6.92 1.06 -6.91
C VAL A 64 -7.53 2.44 -7.04
N THR A 65 -6.96 3.38 -6.28
CA THR A 65 -7.26 4.80 -6.40
C THR A 65 -6.05 5.58 -6.87
N ASP A 66 -6.22 6.56 -7.75
CA ASP A 66 -5.15 7.49 -8.09
C ASP A 66 -5.19 8.78 -7.24
N SER A 67 -4.24 9.69 -7.48
CA SER A 67 -4.15 10.99 -6.81
C SER A 67 -5.34 11.94 -7.06
N THR A 68 -6.18 11.64 -8.06
CA THR A 68 -7.42 12.37 -8.36
C THR A 68 -8.64 11.76 -7.66
N GLY A 69 -8.47 10.60 -7.00
CA GLY A 69 -9.54 9.83 -6.40
C GLY A 69 -10.32 8.95 -7.38
N PHE A 70 -9.83 8.81 -8.63
CA PHE A 70 -10.40 7.88 -9.61
C PHE A 70 -10.24 6.44 -9.12
N ARG A 71 -11.26 5.61 -9.34
CA ARG A 71 -11.28 4.19 -8.94
C ARG A 71 -11.10 3.31 -10.16
N SER A 72 -10.01 2.54 -10.20
CA SER A 72 -9.67 1.73 -11.37
C SER A 72 -10.34 0.34 -11.38
N GLY A 73 -11.16 0.00 -10.38
CA GLY A 73 -12.02 -1.19 -10.39
C GLY A 73 -12.24 -1.83 -9.02
N THR A 74 -13.18 -2.79 -8.97
CA THR A 74 -13.37 -3.71 -7.83
C THR A 74 -13.27 -5.13 -8.37
N CYS A 75 -12.48 -5.96 -7.71
CA CYS A 75 -12.24 -7.34 -8.13
C CYS A 75 -12.42 -8.31 -6.99
N LEU A 76 -13.20 -9.37 -7.21
CA LEU A 76 -13.34 -10.48 -6.28
C LEU A 76 -12.35 -11.58 -6.69
N SER A 77 -11.32 -11.84 -5.89
CA SER A 77 -10.45 -13.01 -6.08
C SER A 77 -10.18 -13.77 -4.78
N GLY A 78 -9.82 -15.05 -4.91
CA GLY A 78 -9.28 -15.89 -3.83
C GLY A 78 -7.76 -15.96 -3.93
N GLU A 79 -7.09 -16.44 -2.89
CA GLU A 79 -5.62 -16.46 -2.85
C GLU A 79 -4.98 -17.43 -3.87
N PRO A 80 -3.87 -17.05 -4.54
CA PRO A 80 -3.26 -15.71 -4.57
C PRO A 80 -4.09 -14.70 -5.40
N LEU A 81 -4.13 -13.45 -4.92
CA LEU A 81 -5.08 -12.45 -5.39
C LEU A 81 -4.58 -11.77 -6.66
N TYR A 82 -5.23 -12.06 -7.78
CA TYR A 82 -4.95 -11.46 -9.09
C TYR A 82 -6.22 -10.84 -9.67
N CYS A 83 -6.09 -9.68 -10.32
CA CYS A 83 -7.16 -9.08 -11.09
C CYS A 83 -6.67 -8.28 -12.30
N VAL A 84 -7.51 -8.27 -13.33
CA VAL A 84 -7.50 -7.27 -14.41
C VAL A 84 -8.80 -6.46 -14.32
N ALA A 85 -8.70 -5.14 -14.21
CA ALA A 85 -9.85 -4.26 -14.07
C ALA A 85 -9.66 -2.91 -14.76
N GLY A 86 -10.71 -2.10 -14.79
CA GLY A 86 -10.69 -0.76 -15.38
C GLY A 86 -11.38 -0.72 -16.74
N PRO A 87 -11.47 0.48 -17.34
CA PRO A 87 -12.13 0.66 -18.62
C PRO A 87 -11.24 0.14 -19.77
N SER A 88 -11.81 -0.09 -20.95
CA SER A 88 -11.09 -0.66 -22.10
C SER A 88 -9.87 0.15 -22.53
N GLU A 89 -9.82 1.43 -22.18
CA GLU A 89 -8.73 2.33 -22.56
C GLU A 89 -7.55 2.29 -21.57
N ALA A 90 -7.75 1.72 -20.37
CA ALA A 90 -6.75 1.64 -19.31
C ALA A 90 -7.04 0.42 -18.41
N GLN A 91 -6.75 -0.76 -18.94
CA GLN A 91 -6.79 -1.98 -18.13
C GLN A 91 -5.64 -1.97 -17.12
N VAL A 92 -5.94 -2.23 -15.86
CA VAL A 92 -4.99 -2.29 -14.76
C VAL A 92 -4.91 -3.73 -14.27
N VAL A 93 -3.68 -4.23 -14.15
CA VAL A 93 -3.38 -5.52 -13.54
C VAL A 93 -2.91 -5.28 -12.11
N LEU A 94 -3.40 -6.10 -11.17
CA LEU A 94 -3.01 -6.06 -9.77
C LEU A 94 -2.80 -7.47 -9.24
N VAL A 95 -1.76 -7.62 -8.44
CA VAL A 95 -1.35 -8.89 -7.85
C VAL A 95 -0.94 -8.66 -6.41
N ILE A 96 -1.55 -9.40 -5.49
CA ILE A 96 -1.01 -9.61 -4.15
C ILE A 96 -0.39 -11.01 -4.16
N ALA A 97 0.92 -11.02 -4.30
CA ALA A 97 1.70 -12.21 -4.60
C ALA A 97 1.98 -13.05 -3.33
N PRO A 98 2.36 -14.33 -3.51
CA PRO A 98 2.91 -15.13 -2.43
C PRO A 98 4.13 -14.46 -1.78
N GLU A 99 4.38 -14.81 -0.51
CA GLU A 99 5.60 -14.38 0.20
C GLU A 99 6.86 -14.80 -0.57
N GLY A 100 7.88 -13.95 -0.58
CA GLY A 100 9.13 -14.19 -1.31
C GLY A 100 9.09 -13.87 -2.80
N ALA A 101 7.93 -13.48 -3.36
CA ALA A 101 7.86 -12.99 -4.73
C ALA A 101 8.66 -11.69 -4.91
N GLU A 102 9.42 -11.62 -6.00
CA GLU A 102 10.27 -10.49 -6.34
C GLU A 102 9.84 -9.78 -7.63
N ARG A 103 9.24 -10.51 -8.57
CA ARG A 103 8.85 -9.99 -9.89
C ARG A 103 7.50 -10.53 -10.32
N ALA A 104 6.80 -9.78 -11.15
CA ALA A 104 5.58 -10.22 -11.81
C ALA A 104 5.56 -9.70 -13.25
N VAL A 105 5.22 -10.57 -14.20
CA VAL A 105 5.21 -10.28 -15.63
C VAL A 105 3.87 -10.70 -16.21
N MET A 106 3.16 -9.77 -16.81
CA MET A 106 1.96 -10.05 -17.59
C MET A 106 2.34 -10.20 -19.05
N SER A 107 2.17 -11.40 -19.62
CA SER A 107 2.10 -11.54 -21.06
C SER A 107 0.73 -11.05 -21.50
N TRP A 108 0.67 -9.95 -22.23
CA TRP A 108 -0.53 -9.23 -22.62
C TRP A 108 -0.62 -9.13 -24.14
N PHE A 109 -1.45 -9.98 -24.75
CA PHE A 109 -1.76 -9.96 -26.17
C PHE A 109 -0.52 -9.85 -27.07
N GLY A 110 0.49 -10.67 -26.77
CA GLY A 110 1.75 -10.75 -27.52
C GLY A 110 2.88 -9.84 -27.04
N GLU A 111 2.68 -9.07 -25.97
CA GLU A 111 3.70 -8.21 -25.34
C GLU A 111 3.88 -8.56 -23.86
N ASP A 112 5.13 -8.72 -23.41
CA ASP A 112 5.41 -8.93 -21.99
C ASP A 112 5.56 -7.58 -21.26
N VAL A 113 4.73 -7.38 -20.23
CA VAL A 113 4.68 -6.19 -19.40
C VAL A 113 5.10 -6.55 -17.97
N GLU A 114 6.28 -6.09 -17.57
CA GLU A 114 6.73 -6.23 -16.18
C GLU A 114 5.94 -5.27 -15.28
N LEU A 115 5.33 -5.82 -14.22
CA LEU A 115 4.54 -5.06 -13.28
C LEU A 115 5.45 -4.35 -12.26
N VAL A 116 5.02 -3.16 -11.83
CA VAL A 116 5.73 -2.36 -10.84
C VAL A 116 5.42 -2.88 -9.45
N ARG A 117 6.46 -3.03 -8.63
CA ARG A 117 6.31 -3.39 -7.22
C ARG A 117 5.84 -2.19 -6.42
N GLY A 118 4.74 -2.35 -5.69
CA GLY A 118 4.25 -1.34 -4.76
C GLY A 118 4.98 -1.39 -3.41
N GLU A 119 5.01 -0.25 -2.72
CA GLU A 119 5.44 -0.15 -1.33
C GLU A 119 4.32 -0.65 -0.41
N THR A 120 4.54 -1.78 0.24
CA THR A 120 3.52 -2.43 1.09
C THR A 120 3.42 -1.79 2.46
N SER A 121 2.21 -1.63 2.98
CA SER A 121 2.01 -1.11 4.35
C SER A 121 2.12 -2.23 5.39
N GLY A 122 3.20 -2.21 6.18
CA GLY A 122 3.40 -3.09 7.33
C GLY A 122 4.52 -4.13 7.15
N GLU A 123 5.17 -4.47 8.25
CA GLU A 123 6.21 -5.50 8.28
C GLU A 123 5.59 -6.89 8.01
N GLY A 124 6.16 -7.63 7.07
CA GLY A 124 5.65 -8.96 6.67
C GLY A 124 4.41 -8.93 5.77
N ALA A 125 4.02 -7.77 5.23
CA ALA A 125 2.97 -7.69 4.22
C ALA A 125 3.39 -8.45 2.93
N PRO A 126 2.45 -9.16 2.27
CA PRO A 126 2.75 -9.86 1.02
C PRO A 126 3.17 -8.87 -0.07
N PRO A 127 4.07 -9.25 -0.99
CA PRO A 127 4.47 -8.39 -2.10
C PRO A 127 3.26 -8.02 -2.98
N VAL A 128 3.19 -6.75 -3.39
CA VAL A 128 2.14 -6.24 -4.26
C VAL A 128 2.75 -5.76 -5.57
N PHE A 129 2.15 -6.14 -6.68
CA PHE A 129 2.54 -5.70 -8.02
C PHE A 129 1.35 -5.11 -8.76
N GLY A 130 1.60 -4.09 -9.58
CA GLY A 130 0.56 -3.44 -10.37
C GLY A 130 1.11 -2.84 -11.65
N GLY A 131 0.25 -2.66 -12.65
CA GLY A 131 0.62 -2.03 -13.90
C GLY A 131 -0.58 -1.71 -14.79
N VAL A 132 -0.43 -0.71 -15.65
CA VAL A 132 -1.39 -0.39 -16.70
C VAL A 132 -1.00 -1.12 -17.96
N MET A 133 -1.94 -1.88 -18.54
CA MET A 133 -1.69 -2.64 -19.75
C MET A 133 -1.79 -1.76 -20.98
N PRO A 134 -0.91 -1.96 -21.98
CA PRO A 134 -1.04 -1.30 -23.26
C PRO A 134 -2.29 -1.77 -24.02
N PRO A 135 -2.71 -1.07 -25.08
CA PRO A 135 -3.70 -1.60 -26.00
C PRO A 135 -3.26 -2.98 -26.54
N PRO A 136 -4.19 -3.95 -26.67
CA PRO A 136 -3.84 -5.30 -27.10
C PRO A 136 -3.26 -5.30 -28.52
N ALA A 137 -2.09 -5.91 -28.71
CA ALA A 137 -1.40 -5.98 -30.00
C ALA A 137 -1.88 -7.17 -30.87
N ASP A 138 -2.08 -8.33 -30.25
CA ASP A 138 -2.58 -9.56 -30.88
C ASP A 138 -3.64 -10.24 -30.00
N LEU A 139 -4.91 -10.10 -30.39
CA LEU A 139 -6.05 -10.66 -29.66
C LEU A 139 -6.03 -12.19 -29.55
N GLU A 140 -5.37 -12.89 -30.48
CA GLU A 140 -5.29 -14.36 -30.48
C GLU A 140 -4.27 -14.89 -29.47
N ALA A 141 -3.30 -14.08 -29.06
CA ALA A 141 -2.29 -14.47 -28.08
C ALA A 141 -2.84 -14.53 -26.64
N GLY A 142 -3.96 -13.84 -26.36
CA GLY A 142 -4.57 -13.79 -25.03
C GLY A 142 -3.69 -13.10 -23.99
N TYR A 143 -3.93 -13.35 -22.70
CA TYR A 143 -3.07 -12.87 -21.62
C TYR A 143 -2.84 -13.93 -20.55
N HIS A 144 -1.68 -13.89 -19.91
CA HIS A 144 -1.38 -14.69 -18.72
C HIS A 144 -0.33 -13.99 -17.84
N LEU A 145 -0.40 -14.24 -16.54
CA LEU A 145 0.49 -13.68 -15.54
C LEU A 145 1.48 -14.75 -15.05
N GLU A 146 2.75 -14.37 -14.89
CA GLU A 146 3.74 -15.09 -14.09
C GLU A 146 4.21 -14.23 -12.92
N VAL A 147 4.37 -14.86 -11.76
CA VAL A 147 5.03 -14.25 -10.60
C VAL A 147 6.23 -15.11 -10.24
N LEU A 148 7.38 -14.46 -10.04
CA LEU A 148 8.66 -15.11 -9.85
C LEU A 148 9.29 -14.71 -8.51
N ASP A 149 10.03 -15.64 -7.91
CA ASP A 149 10.87 -15.37 -6.74
C ASP A 149 12.24 -14.77 -7.13
N GLY A 150 13.09 -14.52 -6.13
CA GLY A 150 14.45 -13.98 -6.34
C GLY A 150 15.44 -14.93 -7.03
N ALA A 151 15.10 -16.22 -7.17
CA ALA A 151 15.86 -17.16 -7.98
C ALA A 151 15.40 -17.17 -9.45
N GLY A 152 14.27 -16.53 -9.75
CA GLY A 152 13.64 -16.54 -11.06
C GLY A 152 12.74 -17.76 -11.29
N GLU A 153 12.36 -18.48 -10.24
CA GLU A 153 11.41 -19.59 -10.34
C GLU A 153 9.97 -19.06 -10.30
N VAL A 154 9.08 -19.64 -11.11
CA VAL A 154 7.66 -19.26 -11.14
C VAL A 154 6.97 -19.80 -9.88
N VAL A 155 6.45 -18.89 -9.05
CA VAL A 155 5.71 -19.20 -7.83
C VAL A 155 4.20 -19.07 -7.97
N PHE A 156 3.73 -18.42 -9.05
CA PHE A 156 2.31 -18.37 -9.41
C PHE A 156 2.11 -18.11 -10.92
N THR A 157 1.05 -18.70 -11.49
CA THR A 157 0.56 -18.43 -12.85
C THR A 157 -0.97 -18.35 -12.87
N SER A 158 -1.53 -17.50 -13.74
CA SER A 158 -2.98 -17.42 -14.03
C SER A 158 -3.42 -18.34 -15.15
#